data_AF-A0A3S0U732-F1
#
_entry.id   AF-A0A3S0U732-F1
#
_cell.length_a   1.000
_cell.length_b   1.000
_cell.length_c   1.000
_cell.angle_alpha   90.00
_cell.angle_beta   90.00
_cell.angle_gamma   90.00
#
_symmetry.space_group_name_H-M   'P 1'
#
loop_
_entity.id
_entity.type
_entity.pdbx_description
1 polymer ?
#
loop_
_entity_poly.entity_id
_entity_poly.type
_entity_poly.pdbx_seq_one_letter_code
_entity_poly.pdbx_strand_id
1 'polypeptide(L)'
;MDLAGVRLAVAADRIAIQPAATLLAPHEARLERLRQQASCSAVQFEAVYAPLLMGFAEYVQRVPCPTQPDITILQSRLRAAERTLARRRGAILPRNAGPEQVAREADLWTYVLFSAALLRRLAAEFAPWAITVWSRARRPLGRWRPQVAPRGLAHMPQAAAYTVQPSIDAPGVDWTLLAVGALLPPAASNWLWREPHVHAVWRPLFLGDPPAELTSLLTP
;
A
#
# COMPACT_ATOMS: atom_id res chain seq x y z
N MET A 1 -6.53 -18.31 24.98
CA MET A 1 -5.18 -17.95 24.52
C MET A 1 -4.87 -16.61 25.16
N ASP A 2 -4.00 -16.65 26.16
CA ASP A 2 -3.81 -15.61 27.16
C ASP A 2 -2.96 -14.46 26.59
N LEU A 3 -3.55 -13.25 26.51
CA LEU A 3 -2.89 -12.03 26.05
C LEU A 3 -2.08 -11.33 27.16
N ALA A 4 -2.06 -11.89 28.39
CA ALA A 4 -1.34 -11.29 29.53
C ALA A 4 0.19 -11.55 29.52
N GLY A 5 0.68 -12.42 28.63
CA GLY A 5 2.09 -12.84 28.56
C GLY A 5 2.98 -12.06 27.58
N VAL A 6 2.42 -11.21 26.72
CA VAL A 6 3.22 -10.35 25.84
C VAL A 6 3.62 -9.12 26.63
N ARG A 7 4.69 -9.26 27.42
CA ARG A 7 5.45 -8.12 27.94
C ARG A 7 5.59 -7.09 26.81
N LEU A 8 4.99 -5.92 27.02
CA LEU A 8 5.05 -4.72 26.18
C LEU A 8 6.51 -4.30 25.96
N ALA A 9 7.24 -5.01 25.10
CA ALA A 9 8.39 -4.51 24.39
C ALA A 9 7.90 -3.84 23.09
N VAL A 10 6.84 -3.06 23.21
CA VAL A 10 6.44 -2.09 22.20
C VAL A 10 7.41 -0.95 22.41
N ALA A 11 8.36 -0.79 21.50
CA ALA A 11 9.45 0.17 21.62
C ALA A 11 8.96 1.51 22.19
N ALA A 12 9.40 1.83 23.42
CA ALA A 12 9.31 3.17 23.98
C ALA A 12 10.14 4.18 23.15
N ASP A 13 10.96 3.66 22.22
CA ASP A 13 11.80 4.42 21.33
C ASP A 13 11.01 4.98 20.16
N ARG A 14 11.21 6.28 19.96
CA ARG A 14 10.63 7.03 18.85
C ARG A 14 11.36 6.63 17.58
N ILE A 15 10.61 6.14 16.60
CA ILE A 15 11.13 5.79 15.28
C ILE A 15 11.18 7.06 14.46
N ALA A 16 12.36 7.41 13.95
CA ALA A 16 12.51 8.55 13.04
C ALA A 16 11.69 8.30 11.76
N ILE A 17 11.01 9.35 11.29
CA ILE A 17 10.36 9.33 9.97
C ILE A 17 11.46 9.26 8.92
N GLN A 18 11.35 8.31 8.00
CA GLN A 18 12.34 8.08 6.96
C GLN A 18 11.78 8.46 5.57
N PRO A 19 12.63 8.96 4.67
CA PRO A 19 12.25 9.17 3.27
C PRO A 19 12.07 7.83 2.56
N ALA A 20 11.28 7.82 1.48
CA ALA A 20 11.01 6.63 0.67
C ALA A 20 12.28 5.83 0.31
N ALA A 21 13.34 6.53 -0.14
CA ALA A 21 14.59 5.90 -0.56
C ALA A 21 15.21 5.03 0.54
N THR A 22 15.23 5.51 1.80
CA THR A 22 15.76 4.75 2.94
C THR A 22 14.88 3.55 3.28
N LEU A 23 13.56 3.69 3.14
CA LEU A 23 12.60 2.61 3.41
C LEU A 23 12.64 1.52 2.34
N LEU A 24 12.90 1.90 1.08
CA LEU A 24 12.89 1.02 -0.08
C LEU A 24 14.25 0.36 -0.36
N ALA A 25 15.38 0.95 0.06
CA ALA A 25 16.71 0.40 -0.18
C ALA A 25 16.88 -1.08 0.24
N PRO A 26 16.37 -1.54 1.41
CA PRO A 26 16.44 -2.95 1.79
C PRO A 26 15.62 -3.91 0.91
N HIS A 27 14.89 -3.39 -0.09
CA HIS A 27 13.99 -4.13 -0.95
C HIS A 27 14.37 -4.06 -2.44
N GLU A 28 15.55 -3.55 -2.77
CA GLU A 28 16.04 -3.35 -4.15
C GLU A 28 15.82 -4.57 -5.06
N ALA A 29 16.27 -5.76 -4.64
CA ALA A 29 16.09 -6.99 -5.42
C ALA A 29 14.62 -7.32 -5.73
N ARG A 30 13.70 -6.97 -4.81
CA ARG A 30 12.26 -7.15 -5.02
C ARG A 30 11.69 -6.07 -5.93
N LEU A 31 12.13 -4.83 -5.78
CA LEU A 31 11.71 -3.72 -6.64
C LEU A 31 12.12 -3.99 -8.09
N GLU A 32 13.31 -4.56 -8.30
CA GLU A 32 13.77 -4.98 -9.62
C GLU A 32 12.89 -6.10 -10.21
N ARG A 33 12.49 -7.09 -9.40
CA ARG A 33 11.52 -8.12 -9.86
C ARG A 33 10.16 -7.53 -10.19
N LEU A 34 9.64 -6.59 -9.38
CA LEU A 34 8.39 -5.89 -9.68
C LEU A 34 8.48 -5.13 -11.02
N ARG A 35 9.61 -4.46 -11.28
CA ARG A 35 9.88 -3.76 -12.53
C ARG A 35 9.88 -4.71 -13.73
N GLN A 36 10.55 -5.87 -13.61
CA GLN A 36 10.55 -6.90 -14.64
C GLN A 36 9.17 -7.51 -14.89
N GLN A 37 8.40 -7.75 -13.82
CA GLN A 37 7.06 -8.35 -13.90
C GLN A 37 5.99 -7.36 -14.37
N ALA A 38 6.18 -6.07 -14.19
CA ALA A 38 5.29 -5.04 -14.73
C ALA A 38 5.32 -5.02 -16.26
N SER A 39 6.40 -5.52 -16.89
CA SER A 39 6.58 -5.66 -18.34
C SER A 39 6.31 -4.39 -19.15
N CYS A 40 6.45 -3.21 -18.53
CA CYS A 40 6.22 -1.92 -19.17
C CYS A 40 7.54 -1.20 -19.47
N SER A 41 7.45 -0.09 -20.22
CA SER A 41 8.62 0.76 -20.47
C SER A 41 9.14 1.40 -19.18
N ALA A 42 10.43 1.74 -19.14
CA ALA A 42 11.01 2.46 -18.01
C ALA A 42 10.29 3.79 -17.74
N VAL A 43 9.92 4.53 -18.81
CA VAL A 43 9.18 5.79 -18.71
C VAL A 43 7.82 5.59 -18.01
N GLN A 44 7.09 4.55 -18.39
CA GLN A 44 5.81 4.24 -17.75
C GLN A 44 6.00 3.79 -16.31
N PHE A 45 7.01 2.96 -16.03
CA PHE A 45 7.31 2.54 -14.67
C PHE A 45 7.58 3.73 -13.75
N GLU A 46 8.43 4.67 -14.18
CA GLU A 46 8.74 5.90 -13.46
C GLU A 46 7.53 6.85 -13.34
N ALA A 47 6.60 6.81 -14.29
CA ALA A 47 5.41 7.66 -14.26
C ALA A 47 4.33 7.14 -13.30
N VAL A 48 4.14 5.80 -13.18
CA VAL A 48 2.97 5.24 -12.47
C VAL A 48 3.29 4.25 -11.35
N TYR A 49 4.37 3.47 -11.45
CA TYR A 49 4.71 2.46 -10.44
C TYR A 49 5.63 3.03 -9.36
N ALA A 50 6.74 3.66 -9.77
CA ALA A 50 7.73 4.20 -8.83
C ALA A 50 7.13 5.25 -7.87
N PRO A 51 6.30 6.22 -8.32
CA PRO A 51 5.72 7.20 -7.41
C PRO A 51 4.75 6.57 -6.41
N LEU A 52 4.01 5.53 -6.82
CA LEU A 52 3.14 4.79 -5.90
C LEU A 52 3.96 4.00 -4.87
N LEU A 53 5.06 3.36 -5.27
CA LEU A 53 5.96 2.68 -4.34
C LEU A 53 6.56 3.63 -3.31
N MET A 54 7.02 4.81 -3.76
CA MET A 54 7.59 5.82 -2.89
C MET A 54 6.56 6.36 -1.91
N GLY A 55 5.39 6.80 -2.41
CA GLY A 55 4.31 7.30 -1.58
C GLY A 55 3.81 6.25 -0.60
N PHE A 56 3.67 5.00 -1.03
CA PHE A 56 3.27 3.90 -0.16
C PHE A 56 4.29 3.63 0.95
N ALA A 57 5.59 3.59 0.62
CA ALA A 57 6.65 3.41 1.61
C ALA A 57 6.62 4.53 2.66
N GLU A 58 6.52 5.78 2.23
CA GLU A 58 6.41 6.93 3.14
C GLU A 58 5.13 6.91 3.97
N TYR A 59 4.04 6.39 3.42
CA TYR A 59 2.78 6.26 4.13
C TYR A 59 2.86 5.25 5.28
N VAL A 60 3.42 4.07 5.03
CA VAL A 60 3.45 2.97 6.00
C VAL A 60 4.68 2.97 6.91
N GLN A 61 5.74 3.69 6.53
CA GLN A 61 7.00 3.79 7.28
C GLN A 61 7.48 2.38 7.71
N ARG A 62 7.91 2.23 8.97
CA ARG A 62 8.27 0.96 9.60
C ARG A 62 7.17 0.43 10.53
N VAL A 63 5.89 0.69 10.22
CA VAL A 63 4.79 0.16 11.03
C VAL A 63 4.78 -1.37 10.91
N PRO A 64 4.72 -2.13 12.02
CA PRO A 64 4.71 -3.59 11.98
C PRO A 64 3.46 -4.13 11.28
N CYS A 65 3.61 -5.25 10.58
CA CYS A 65 2.49 -5.96 10.00
C CYS A 65 1.69 -6.64 11.12
N PRO A 66 0.37 -6.44 11.22
CA PRO A 66 -0.44 -6.98 12.32
C PRO A 66 -0.51 -8.50 12.34
N THR A 67 -0.38 -9.17 11.19
CA THR A 67 -0.42 -10.64 11.10
C THR A 67 0.95 -11.30 11.24
N GLN A 68 2.03 -10.53 11.07
CA GLN A 68 3.43 -10.98 11.15
C GLN A 68 4.28 -9.84 11.76
N PRO A 69 4.28 -9.68 13.10
CA PRO A 69 4.91 -8.52 13.75
C PRO A 69 6.43 -8.42 13.57
N ASP A 70 7.09 -9.49 13.09
CA ASP A 70 8.51 -9.55 12.75
C ASP A 70 8.85 -8.79 11.47
N ILE A 71 7.85 -8.45 10.64
CA ILE A 71 8.01 -7.65 9.43
C ILE A 71 7.12 -6.41 9.46
N THR A 72 7.42 -5.46 8.59
CA THR A 72 6.63 -4.24 8.39
C THR A 72 5.47 -4.45 7.41
N ILE A 73 4.47 -3.57 7.46
CA ILE A 73 3.40 -3.48 6.45
C ILE A 73 4.04 -3.32 5.05
N LEU A 74 5.09 -2.50 4.92
CA LEU A 74 5.83 -2.31 3.67
C LEU A 74 6.33 -3.64 3.10
N GLN A 75 7.06 -4.41 3.91
CA GLN A 75 7.60 -5.71 3.51
C GLN A 75 6.50 -6.69 3.10
N SER A 76 5.43 -6.79 3.89
CA SER A 76 4.29 -7.66 3.61
C SER A 76 3.64 -7.31 2.27
N ARG A 77 3.40 -6.02 2.02
CA ARG A 77 2.70 -5.53 0.84
C ARG A 77 3.54 -5.57 -0.43
N LEU A 78 4.84 -5.33 -0.35
CA LEU A 78 5.74 -5.56 -1.48
C LEU A 78 5.79 -7.06 -1.86
N ARG A 79 5.83 -7.97 -0.87
CA ARG A 79 5.77 -9.42 -1.13
C ARG A 79 4.44 -9.82 -1.78
N ALA A 80 3.32 -9.21 -1.37
CA ALA A 80 2.02 -9.45 -1.98
C ALA A 80 2.01 -8.98 -3.44
N ALA A 81 2.45 -7.75 -3.72
CA ALA A 81 2.53 -7.21 -5.08
C ALA A 81 3.38 -8.09 -6.01
N GLU A 82 4.55 -8.55 -5.53
CA GLU A 82 5.45 -9.43 -6.29
C GLU A 82 4.77 -10.76 -6.66
N ARG A 83 4.06 -11.38 -5.71
CA ARG A 83 3.30 -12.63 -5.97
C ARG A 83 2.14 -12.39 -6.93
N THR A 84 1.41 -11.30 -6.74
CA THR A 84 0.29 -10.92 -7.61
C THR A 84 0.76 -10.73 -9.05
N LEU A 85 1.85 -10.00 -9.28
CA LEU A 85 2.39 -9.81 -10.62
C LEU A 85 2.97 -11.11 -11.21
N ALA A 86 3.58 -11.97 -10.39
CA ALA A 86 4.03 -13.29 -10.84
C ALA A 86 2.86 -14.13 -11.39
N ARG A 87 1.72 -14.15 -10.69
CA ARG A 87 0.50 -14.88 -11.08
C ARG A 87 -0.17 -14.25 -12.30
N ARG A 88 -0.20 -12.91 -12.38
CA ARG A 88 -0.75 -12.16 -13.52
C ARG A 88 -0.13 -12.57 -14.86
N ARG A 89 1.14 -12.98 -14.91
CA ARG A 89 1.78 -13.45 -16.17
C ARG A 89 1.07 -14.66 -16.80
N GLY A 90 0.43 -15.51 -15.99
CA GLY A 90 -0.33 -16.67 -16.46
C GLY A 90 -1.82 -16.41 -16.65
N ALA A 91 -2.30 -15.19 -16.42
CA ALA A 91 -3.72 -14.85 -16.46
C ALA A 91 -4.05 -13.94 -17.65
N ILE A 92 -5.12 -14.28 -18.37
CA ILE A 92 -5.71 -13.44 -19.41
C ILE A 92 -6.73 -12.52 -18.73
N LEU A 93 -6.50 -11.21 -18.84
CA LEU A 93 -7.39 -10.17 -18.32
C LEU A 93 -7.61 -9.08 -19.39
N PRO A 94 -8.84 -8.55 -19.51
CA PRO A 94 -10.06 -8.99 -18.82
C PRO A 94 -10.50 -10.38 -19.30
N ARG A 95 -11.21 -11.13 -18.44
CA ARG A 95 -11.81 -12.40 -18.86
C ARG A 95 -12.93 -12.13 -19.86
N ASN A 96 -13.10 -13.04 -20.82
CA ASN A 96 -14.16 -12.97 -21.84
C ASN A 96 -14.10 -11.76 -22.77
N ALA A 97 -12.99 -11.01 -22.77
CA ALA A 97 -12.75 -9.92 -23.72
C ALA A 97 -12.11 -10.44 -25.01
N GLY A 98 -12.32 -9.72 -26.12
CA GLY A 98 -11.67 -10.02 -27.39
C GLY A 98 -10.15 -9.83 -27.32
N PRO A 99 -9.35 -10.51 -28.17
CA PRO A 99 -7.88 -10.43 -28.14
C PRO A 99 -7.33 -9.00 -28.27
N GLU A 100 -7.98 -8.15 -29.08
CA GLU A 100 -7.61 -6.74 -29.24
C GLU A 100 -7.75 -5.95 -27.94
N GLN A 101 -8.86 -6.16 -27.22
CA GLN A 101 -9.08 -5.50 -25.93
C GLN A 101 -8.10 -5.99 -24.87
N VAL A 102 -7.86 -7.30 -24.82
CA VAL A 102 -6.86 -7.92 -23.92
C VAL A 102 -5.47 -7.32 -24.16
N ALA A 103 -5.04 -7.21 -25.42
CA ALA A 103 -3.74 -6.65 -25.76
C ALA A 103 -3.65 -5.17 -25.39
N ARG A 104 -4.70 -4.39 -25.68
CA ARG A 104 -4.77 -2.95 -25.40
C ARG A 104 -4.72 -2.62 -23.91
N GLU A 105 -5.40 -3.43 -23.09
CA GLU A 105 -5.56 -3.15 -21.65
C GLU A 105 -4.55 -3.93 -20.78
N ALA A 106 -3.69 -4.76 -21.37
CA ALA A 106 -2.81 -5.67 -20.65
C ALA A 106 -1.99 -4.97 -19.56
N ASP A 107 -1.35 -3.85 -19.89
CA ASP A 107 -0.52 -3.09 -18.96
C ASP A 107 -1.37 -2.44 -17.86
N LEU A 108 -2.56 -1.94 -18.20
CA LEU A 108 -3.44 -1.30 -17.23
C LEU A 108 -3.97 -2.31 -16.22
N TRP A 109 -4.33 -3.52 -16.66
CA TRP A 109 -4.69 -4.62 -15.76
C TRP A 109 -3.55 -5.04 -14.84
N THR A 110 -2.31 -5.00 -15.32
CA THR A 110 -1.11 -5.23 -14.50
C THR A 110 -1.00 -4.16 -13.42
N TYR A 111 -1.23 -2.89 -13.76
CA TYR A 111 -1.24 -1.79 -12.80
C TYR A 111 -2.40 -1.85 -11.79
N VAL A 112 -3.60 -2.26 -12.23
CA VAL A 112 -4.77 -2.48 -11.36
C VAL A 112 -4.43 -3.48 -10.26
N LEU A 113 -3.85 -4.62 -10.64
CA LEU A 113 -3.48 -5.67 -9.68
C LEU A 113 -2.35 -5.22 -8.75
N PHE A 114 -1.34 -4.53 -9.30
CA PHE A 114 -0.24 -3.97 -8.52
C PHE A 114 -0.73 -2.99 -7.44
N SER A 115 -1.51 -1.98 -7.85
CA SER A 115 -2.05 -0.97 -6.94
C SER A 115 -3.01 -1.58 -5.90
N ALA A 116 -3.82 -2.57 -6.30
CA ALA A 116 -4.68 -3.31 -5.39
C ALA A 116 -3.89 -4.12 -4.35
N ALA A 117 -2.82 -4.81 -4.75
CA ALA A 117 -1.98 -5.58 -3.83
C ALA A 117 -1.34 -4.70 -2.74
N LEU A 118 -0.94 -3.48 -3.09
CA LEU A 118 -0.38 -2.52 -2.15
C LEU A 118 -1.43 -1.89 -1.24
N LEU A 119 -2.52 -1.37 -1.82
CA LEU A 119 -3.40 -0.42 -1.12
C LEU A 119 -4.67 -1.04 -0.53
N ARG A 120 -5.10 -2.24 -0.94
CA ARG A 120 -6.35 -2.82 -0.43
C ARG A 120 -6.32 -3.05 1.07
N ARG A 121 -7.45 -2.79 1.73
CA ARG A 121 -7.67 -3.03 3.17
C ARG A 121 -6.62 -2.33 4.05
N LEU A 122 -6.09 -1.19 3.61
CA LEU A 122 -5.04 -0.48 4.33
C LEU A 122 -5.51 -0.03 5.71
N ALA A 123 -6.77 0.38 5.86
CA ALA A 123 -7.33 0.73 7.17
C ALA A 123 -7.26 -0.44 8.16
N ALA A 124 -7.51 -1.66 7.70
CA ALA A 124 -7.45 -2.86 8.53
C ALA A 124 -6.01 -3.20 8.97
N GLU A 125 -4.99 -2.90 8.17
CA GLU A 125 -3.58 -3.10 8.55
C GLU A 125 -3.17 -2.17 9.70
N PHE A 126 -3.75 -0.99 9.76
CA PHE A 126 -3.45 0.02 10.78
C PHE A 126 -4.37 -0.07 12.01
N ALA A 127 -5.54 -0.69 11.90
CA ALA A 127 -6.52 -0.76 12.99
C ALA A 127 -5.94 -1.32 14.32
N PRO A 128 -5.04 -2.32 14.30
CA PRO A 128 -4.42 -2.82 15.53
C PRO A 128 -3.39 -1.87 16.16
N TRP A 129 -3.10 -0.72 15.53
CA TRP A 129 -2.03 0.19 15.93
C TRP A 129 -2.53 1.59 16.30
N ALA A 130 -2.04 2.11 17.42
CA ALA A 130 -2.11 3.50 17.82
C ALA A 130 -0.75 4.16 17.53
N ILE A 131 -0.73 5.12 16.60
CA ILE A 131 0.48 5.81 16.18
C ILE A 131 0.47 7.23 16.75
N THR A 132 1.43 7.56 17.61
CA THR A 132 1.62 8.93 18.12
C THR A 132 2.77 9.60 17.39
N VAL A 133 2.55 10.82 16.90
CA VAL A 133 3.53 11.58 16.12
C VAL A 133 4.21 12.61 17.02
N TRP A 134 5.50 12.83 16.78
CA TRP A 134 6.36 13.68 17.59
C TRP A 134 7.10 14.69 16.70
N SER A 135 7.27 15.90 17.21
CA SER A 135 8.11 16.91 16.57
C SER A 135 9.59 16.73 16.88
N ARG A 136 10.46 17.46 16.16
CA ARG A 136 11.91 17.51 16.43
C ARG A 136 12.22 17.96 17.86
N ALA A 137 11.42 18.89 18.40
CA ALA A 137 11.51 19.36 19.78
C ALA A 137 10.93 18.37 20.80
N ARG A 138 10.71 17.11 20.40
CA ARG A 138 10.20 16.02 21.24
C ARG A 138 8.79 16.24 21.81
N ARG A 139 8.03 17.21 21.30
CA ARG A 139 6.65 17.48 21.68
C ARG A 139 5.69 16.54 20.94
N PRO A 140 4.65 16.01 21.60
CA PRO A 140 3.63 15.21 20.92
C PRO A 140 2.80 16.11 20.00
N LEU A 141 2.60 15.67 18.77
CA LEU A 141 1.70 16.29 17.78
C LEU A 141 0.32 15.61 17.75
N GLY A 142 0.11 14.62 18.63
CA GLY A 142 -1.11 13.83 18.74
C GLY A 142 -1.05 12.50 18.01
N ARG A 143 -2.16 11.77 18.03
CA ARG A 143 -2.32 10.50 17.31
C ARG A 143 -2.47 10.78 15.82
N TRP A 144 -1.72 10.05 14.99
CA TRP A 144 -1.91 10.11 13.55
C TRP A 144 -3.32 9.65 13.19
N ARG A 145 -3.98 10.45 12.35
CA ARG A 145 -5.30 10.16 11.80
C ARG A 145 -5.25 10.39 10.29
N PRO A 146 -5.66 9.42 9.47
CA PRO A 146 -5.61 9.52 8.01
C PRO A 146 -6.51 10.65 7.49
N GLN A 147 -7.57 11.04 8.21
CA GLN A 147 -8.42 12.17 7.83
C GLN A 147 -7.70 13.52 7.90
N VAL A 148 -6.70 13.66 8.77
CA VAL A 148 -5.91 14.89 8.95
C VAL A 148 -4.70 14.89 8.03
N ALA A 149 -4.07 13.71 7.85
CA ALA A 149 -2.89 13.54 7.02
C ALA A 149 -3.08 12.34 6.07
N PRO A 150 -3.88 12.51 5.00
CA PRO A 150 -4.24 11.42 4.09
C PRO A 150 -3.08 10.94 3.23
N ARG A 151 -1.99 11.72 3.13
CA ARG A 151 -0.73 11.30 2.52
C ARG A 151 0.22 10.59 3.49
N GLY A 152 -0.20 10.40 4.74
CA GLY A 152 0.60 9.73 5.77
C GLY A 152 1.35 10.70 6.68
N LEU A 153 1.92 10.14 7.74
CA LEU A 153 2.54 10.91 8.83
C LEU A 153 3.78 11.71 8.39
N ALA A 154 4.44 11.31 7.31
CA ALA A 154 5.61 12.01 6.77
C ALA A 154 5.26 13.41 6.21
N HIS A 155 3.99 13.64 5.87
CA HIS A 155 3.50 14.92 5.36
C HIS A 155 2.82 15.77 6.42
N MET A 156 2.81 15.32 7.68
CA MET A 156 2.31 16.14 8.78
C MET A 156 3.29 17.29 9.08
N PRO A 157 2.81 18.54 9.23
CA PRO A 157 3.66 19.65 9.62
C PRO A 157 4.43 19.34 10.93
N GLN A 158 5.73 19.64 10.93
CA GLN A 158 6.62 19.47 12.09
C GLN A 158 6.87 18.02 12.53
N ALA A 159 6.27 17.02 11.87
CA ALA A 159 6.49 15.63 12.21
C ALA A 159 7.94 15.22 11.95
N ALA A 160 8.53 14.49 12.90
CA ALA A 160 9.92 14.05 12.82
C ALA A 160 10.12 12.60 13.25
N ALA A 161 9.29 12.12 14.19
CA ALA A 161 9.33 10.75 14.67
C ALA A 161 7.93 10.29 15.04
N TYR A 162 7.76 8.99 15.22
CA TYR A 162 6.51 8.38 15.66
C TYR A 162 6.78 7.22 16.62
N THR A 163 5.77 6.89 17.42
CA THR A 163 5.74 5.66 18.22
C THR A 163 4.54 4.83 17.77
N VAL A 164 4.68 3.51 17.74
CA VAL A 164 3.61 2.58 17.40
C VAL A 164 3.31 1.76 18.63
N GLN A 165 2.04 1.71 19.03
CA GLN A 165 1.57 0.91 20.15
C GLN A 165 0.34 0.09 19.74
N PRO A 166 0.06 -1.06 20.37
CA PRO A 166 -1.20 -1.75 20.18
C PRO A 166 -2.37 -0.80 20.48
N SER A 167 -3.35 -0.75 19.59
CA SER A 167 -4.61 -0.05 19.81
C SER A 167 -5.56 -0.94 20.58
N ILE A 168 -6.23 -0.38 21.59
CA ILE A 168 -7.34 -1.04 22.29
C ILE A 168 -8.72 -0.60 21.75
N ASP A 169 -8.73 0.41 20.88
CA ASP A 169 -9.96 0.93 20.29
C ASP A 169 -10.51 -0.03 19.24
N ALA A 170 -11.84 -0.08 19.14
CA ALA A 170 -12.49 -0.78 18.04
C ALA A 170 -12.04 -0.18 16.69
N PRO A 171 -11.94 -1.01 15.63
CA PRO A 171 -11.66 -0.51 14.28
C PRO A 171 -12.67 0.58 13.89
N GLY A 172 -12.16 1.76 13.52
CA GLY A 172 -12.98 2.87 13.05
C GLY A 172 -13.47 2.66 11.60
N VAL A 173 -14.04 3.72 11.02
CA VAL A 173 -14.46 3.75 9.61
C VAL A 173 -13.30 3.37 8.68
N ASP A 174 -13.55 2.49 7.71
CA ASP A 174 -12.57 2.12 6.69
C ASP A 174 -12.25 3.34 5.80
N TRP A 175 -11.04 3.87 5.98
CA TRP A 175 -10.53 5.02 5.24
C TRP A 175 -9.64 4.62 4.06
N THR A 176 -9.62 3.34 3.65
CA THR A 176 -8.74 2.84 2.58
C THR A 176 -8.86 3.67 1.30
N LEU A 177 -10.08 4.02 0.87
CA LEU A 177 -10.28 4.87 -0.32
C LEU A 177 -9.69 6.27 -0.19
N LEU A 178 -9.69 6.85 1.01
CA LEU A 178 -9.05 8.15 1.26
C LEU A 178 -7.54 8.06 1.00
N ALA A 179 -6.90 7.00 1.49
CA ALA A 179 -5.48 6.77 1.26
C ALA A 179 -5.18 6.45 -0.22
N VAL A 180 -6.03 5.65 -0.88
CA VAL A 180 -5.93 5.37 -2.32
C VAL A 180 -5.94 6.67 -3.12
N GLY A 181 -6.91 7.55 -2.88
CA GLY A 181 -6.99 8.84 -3.56
C GLY A 181 -5.80 9.76 -3.29
N ALA A 182 -5.21 9.68 -2.09
CA ALA A 182 -4.07 10.50 -1.71
C ALA A 182 -2.72 9.99 -2.25
N LEU A 183 -2.60 8.69 -2.48
CA LEU A 183 -1.36 8.02 -2.92
C LEU A 183 -1.30 7.74 -4.42
N LEU A 184 -2.44 7.71 -5.11
CA LEU A 184 -2.48 7.41 -6.53
C LEU A 184 -1.72 8.48 -7.34
N PRO A 185 -0.71 8.10 -8.14
CA PRO A 185 0.01 9.05 -8.98
C PRO A 185 -0.92 9.69 -10.03
N PRO A 186 -0.75 10.99 -10.36
CA PRO A 186 -1.60 11.66 -11.34
C PRO A 186 -1.60 10.96 -12.72
N ALA A 187 -0.44 10.49 -13.18
CA ALA A 187 -0.32 9.76 -14.45
C ALA A 187 -1.11 8.44 -14.43
N ALA A 188 -1.13 7.74 -13.29
CA ALA A 188 -1.91 6.52 -13.12
C ALA A 188 -3.42 6.79 -13.10
N SER A 189 -3.84 7.85 -12.40
CA SER A 189 -5.23 8.30 -12.40
C SER A 189 -5.69 8.60 -13.83
N ASN A 190 -4.93 9.41 -14.56
CA ASN A 190 -5.25 9.75 -15.95
C ASN A 190 -5.31 8.51 -16.85
N TRP A 191 -4.45 7.52 -16.61
CA TRP A 191 -4.45 6.27 -17.37
C TRP A 191 -5.70 5.42 -17.09
N LEU A 192 -6.11 5.28 -15.82
CA LEU A 192 -7.35 4.61 -15.44
C LEU A 192 -8.58 5.30 -16.06
N TRP A 193 -8.62 6.62 -16.05
CA TRP A 193 -9.75 7.39 -16.61
C TRP A 193 -9.92 7.24 -18.13
N ARG A 194 -8.85 6.87 -18.86
CA ARG A 194 -8.92 6.61 -20.31
C ARG A 194 -9.61 5.29 -20.64
N GLU A 195 -9.69 4.36 -19.69
CA GLU A 195 -10.34 3.06 -19.85
C GLU A 195 -11.44 2.86 -18.80
N PRO A 196 -12.65 3.42 -19.01
CA PRO A 196 -13.73 3.45 -18.02
C PRO A 196 -14.12 2.07 -17.49
N HIS A 197 -14.06 1.04 -18.33
CA HIS A 197 -14.37 -0.35 -17.96
C HIS A 197 -13.38 -0.90 -16.92
N VAL A 198 -12.09 -0.62 -17.11
CA VAL A 198 -11.05 -1.05 -16.17
C VAL A 198 -11.15 -0.24 -14.87
N HIS A 199 -11.41 1.06 -14.96
CA HIS A 199 -11.63 1.90 -13.78
C HIS A 199 -12.85 1.45 -12.96
N ALA A 200 -13.94 1.02 -13.62
CA ALA A 200 -15.13 0.48 -12.96
C ALA A 200 -14.87 -0.80 -12.16
N VAL A 201 -13.90 -1.61 -12.59
CA VAL A 201 -13.45 -2.80 -11.82
C VAL A 201 -12.43 -2.41 -10.75
N TRP A 202 -11.54 -1.45 -11.02
CA TRP A 202 -10.50 -1.02 -10.10
C TRP A 202 -11.06 -0.39 -8.81
N ARG A 203 -12.04 0.51 -8.91
CA ARG A 203 -12.55 1.24 -7.73
C ARG A 203 -13.15 0.32 -6.64
N PRO A 204 -14.02 -0.66 -6.97
CA PRO A 204 -14.58 -1.59 -5.98
C PRO A 204 -13.55 -2.44 -5.24
N LEU A 205 -12.35 -2.66 -5.81
CA LEU A 205 -11.31 -3.48 -5.17
C LEU A 205 -10.93 -2.98 -3.77
N PHE A 206 -11.05 -1.67 -3.52
CA PHE A 206 -10.66 -1.04 -2.25
C PHE A 206 -11.81 -0.90 -1.24
N LEU A 207 -13.04 -1.20 -1.65
CA LEU A 207 -14.25 -1.08 -0.84
C LEU A 207 -14.65 -2.39 -0.15
N GLY A 208 -14.14 -3.53 -0.63
CA GLY A 208 -14.50 -4.83 -0.11
C GLY A 208 -13.73 -5.97 -0.76
N ASP A 209 -14.40 -7.10 -0.90
CA ASP A 209 -13.82 -8.26 -1.55
C ASP A 209 -13.73 -8.07 -3.07
N PRO A 210 -12.62 -8.52 -3.68
CA PRO A 210 -12.44 -8.41 -5.12
C PRO A 210 -13.43 -9.34 -5.84
N PRO A 211 -13.74 -9.06 -7.11
CA PRO A 211 -14.42 -10.03 -7.96
C PRO A 211 -13.69 -11.38 -7.92
N ALA A 212 -14.45 -12.48 -7.95
CA ALA A 212 -13.91 -13.85 -7.85
C ALA A 212 -12.74 -14.13 -8.82
N GLU A 213 -12.82 -13.55 -10.02
CA GLU A 213 -11.80 -13.63 -11.05
C GLU A 213 -10.45 -13.00 -10.70
N LEU A 214 -10.43 -12.00 -9.80
CA LEU A 214 -9.23 -11.32 -9.31
C LEU A 214 -8.80 -11.82 -7.93
N THR A 215 -9.69 -12.51 -7.19
CA THR A 215 -9.39 -13.06 -5.86
C THR A 215 -8.14 -13.93 -5.89
N SER A 216 -8.06 -14.91 -6.80
CA SER A 216 -6.92 -15.84 -6.91
C SER A 216 -5.58 -15.14 -7.23
N LEU A 217 -5.64 -13.93 -7.80
CA LEU A 217 -4.45 -13.13 -8.11
C LEU A 217 -4.03 -12.24 -6.93
N LEU A 218 -4.98 -11.80 -6.09
CA LEU A 218 -4.77 -10.81 -5.03
C LEU A 218 -4.65 -11.42 -3.63
N THR A 219 -5.19 -12.60 -3.39
CA THR A 219 -5.07 -13.30 -2.09
C THR A 219 -4.00 -14.38 -2.17
N PRO A 220 -3.21 -14.64 -1.11
CA PRO A 220 -2.24 -15.72 -1.06
C PRO A 220 -2.81 -17.07 -1.48
#